data_AF-A0A7C7NX57-F1
#
_entry.id   AF-A0A7C7NX57-F1
#
_cell.length_a   1.000
_cell.length_b   1.000
_cell.length_c   1.000
_cell.angle_alpha   90.00
_cell.angle_beta   90.00
_cell.angle_gamma   90.00
#
_symmetry.space_group_name_H-M   'P 1'
#
loop_
_entity.id
_entity.type
_entity.pdbx_description
1 polymer ?
#
loop_
_entity_poly.entity_id
_entity_poly.type
_entity_poly.pdbx_seq_one_letter_code
_entity_poly.pdbx_strand_id
1 'polypeptide(L)' 'MKKRHEQKLIVLSVALFLVFNIPFVLIFNIDGHLFGIPYFYVLIFSTWLLSVVISYIVLKRHYE' A
#
# COMPACT_ATOMS: atom_id res chain seq x y z
N MET A 1 4.12 -24.60 0.19
CA MET A 1 4.86 -23.40 -0.25
C MET A 1 6.31 -23.78 -0.53
N LYS A 2 6.79 -23.74 -1.78
CA LYS A 2 8.25 -23.83 -2.03
C LYS A 2 8.89 -22.56 -1.42
N LYS A 3 10.06 -22.67 -0.77
CA LYS A 3 10.80 -21.53 -0.13
C LYS A 3 10.88 -20.26 -1.00
N ARG A 4 10.83 -20.39 -2.32
CA ARG A 4 10.81 -19.27 -3.29
C ARG A 4 9.53 -18.43 -3.27
N HIS A 5 8.37 -18.96 -2.89
CA HIS A 5 7.11 -18.19 -2.79
C HIS A 5 7.08 -17.36 -1.51
N GLU A 6 7.58 -17.89 -0.41
CA GLU A 6 7.68 -17.17 0.87
C GLU A 6 8.62 -15.96 0.76
N GLN A 7 9.78 -16.11 0.13
CA GLN A 7 10.70 -15.00 -0.11
C GLN A 7 10.08 -13.88 -0.95
N LYS A 8 9.26 -14.20 -1.95
CA LYS A 8 8.55 -13.20 -2.76
C LYS A 8 7.49 -12.46 -1.96
N LEU A 9 6.77 -13.15 -1.09
CA LEU A 9 5.77 -12.52 -0.20
C LEU A 9 6.44 -11.60 0.82
N ILE A 10 7.61 -11.95 1.35
CA ILE A 10 8.36 -11.09 2.26
C ILE A 10 8.76 -9.78 1.57
N VAL A 11 9.32 -9.87 0.35
CA VAL A 11 9.68 -8.66 -0.43
C VAL A 11 8.45 -7.82 -0.75
N LEU A 12 7.33 -8.45 -1.08
CA LEU A 12 6.07 -7.76 -1.33
C LEU A 12 5.58 -7.01 -0.08
N SER A 13 5.60 -7.66 1.08
CA SER A 13 5.18 -7.05 2.34
C SER A 13 6.05 -5.85 2.72
N VAL A 14 7.37 -5.93 2.51
CA VAL A 14 8.29 -4.81 2.75
C VAL A 14 8.00 -3.66 1.79
N ALA A 15 7.77 -3.94 0.50
CA ALA A 15 7.43 -2.91 -0.48
C ALA A 15 6.08 -2.22 -0.16
N LEU A 16 5.07 -3.00 0.22
CA LEU A 16 3.77 -2.50 0.65
C LEU A 16 3.89 -1.64 1.91
N PHE A 17 4.71 -2.04 2.88
CA PHE A 17 4.98 -1.27 4.09
C PHE A 17 5.61 0.10 3.78
N LEU A 18 6.53 0.18 2.81
CA LEU A 18 7.11 1.46 2.40
C LEU A 18 6.06 2.36 1.70
N VAL A 19 5.25 1.80 0.81
CA VAL A 19 4.15 2.53 0.14
C VAL A 19 3.12 3.03 1.16
N PHE A 20 2.94 2.29 2.26
CA PHE A 20 2.06 2.65 3.35
C PHE A 20 2.40 3.99 4.03
N ASN A 21 3.67 4.40 3.97
CA ASN A 21 4.14 5.64 4.57
C ASN A 21 3.86 6.88 3.71
N ILE A 22 3.61 6.71 2.41
CA ILE A 22 3.35 7.80 1.45
C ILE A 22 2.18 8.72 1.87
N PRO A 23 0.99 8.22 2.29
CA PRO A 23 -0.10 9.08 2.73
C PRO A 23 0.25 9.94 3.97
N PHE A 24 1.14 9.46 4.84
CA PHE A 24 1.60 10.23 6.00
C PHE A 24 2.57 11.35 5.62
N VAL A 25 3.36 11.19 4.57
CA VAL A 25 4.27 12.25 4.10
C VAL A 25 3.51 13.28 3.27
N LEU A 26 2.59 12.82 2.40
CA LEU A 26 1.81 13.70 1.53
C LEU A 26 0.94 14.69 2.31
N ILE A 27 0.37 14.30 3.46
CA ILE A 27 -0.49 15.22 4.24
C ILE A 27 0.25 16.46 4.78
N PHE A 28 1.55 16.35 5.06
CA PHE A 28 2.35 17.48 5.57
C PHE A 28 2.95 18.34 4.46
N ASN A 29 2.80 17.95 3.19
CA ASN A 29 3.44 18.59 2.04
C ASN A 29 2.43 19.32 1.13
N ILE A 30 1.27 19.69 1.66
CA ILE A 30 0.22 20.39 0.89
C ILE A 30 0.00 21.77 1.50
N ASP A 31 0.38 22.81 0.75
CA ASP A 31 0.11 24.20 1.11
C ASP A 31 -1.37 24.52 0.84
N GLY A 32 -2.21 24.29 1.85
CA GLY A 32 -3.63 24.65 1.84
C GLY A 32 -4.54 23.55 2.41
N HIS A 33 -5.39 23.93 3.37
CA HIS A 33 -6.42 23.05 3.95
C HIS A 33 -7.62 22.84 3.00
N LEU A 34 -7.42 22.31 1.79
CA LEU A 34 -8.56 21.78 1.06
C LEU A 34 -8.91 20.41 1.65
N PHE A 35 -10.00 20.36 2.43
CA PHE A 35 -10.60 19.16 3.02
C PHE A 35 -9.83 18.41 4.11
N GLY A 36 -8.69 18.93 4.62
CA GLY A 36 -8.05 18.52 5.89
C GLY A 36 -8.11 17.02 6.24
N ILE A 37 -8.82 16.69 7.33
CA ILE A 37 -8.98 15.31 7.84
C ILE A 37 -9.72 14.39 6.83
N PRO A 38 -10.84 14.79 6.19
CA PRO A 38 -11.45 14.01 5.11
C PRO A 38 -10.47 13.59 4.00
N TYR A 39 -9.59 14.48 3.55
CA TYR A 39 -8.60 14.18 2.52
C TYR A 39 -7.57 13.14 2.98
N PHE A 40 -7.16 13.21 4.26
CA PHE A 40 -6.31 12.20 4.89
C PHE A 40 -6.91 10.79 4.79
N TYR A 41 -8.19 10.65 5.13
CA TYR A 41 -8.86 9.36 5.07
C TYR A 41 -8.93 8.83 3.64
N VAL A 42 -9.23 9.68 2.65
CA VAL A 42 -9.23 9.27 1.24
C VAL A 42 -7.87 8.73 0.82
N LEU A 43 -6.77 9.38 1.22
CA LEU A 43 -5.41 8.90 0.93
C LEU A 43 -5.13 7.55 1.61
N ILE A 44 -5.43 7.41 2.91
CA ILE A 44 -5.22 6.14 3.62
C ILE A 44 -6.02 5.00 3.00
N PHE A 45 -7.32 5.21 2.78
CA PHE A 45 -8.19 4.18 2.23
C PHE A 45 -7.82 3.83 0.79
N SER A 46 -7.37 4.81 -0.01
CA SER A 46 -6.86 4.55 -1.36
C SER A 46 -5.58 3.72 -1.33
N THR A 47 -4.62 4.06 -0.45
CA THR A 47 -3.38 3.29 -0.27
C THR A 47 -3.65 1.87 0.25
N TRP A 48 -4.64 1.70 1.15
CA TRP A 48 -5.14 0.39 1.60
C TRP A 48 -5.67 -0.43 0.44
N LEU A 49 -6.56 0.16 -0.37
CA LEU A 49 -7.18 -0.53 -1.49
C LEU A 49 -6.12 -0.94 -2.53
N LEU A 50 -5.18 -0.05 -2.84
CA LEU A 50 -4.05 -0.34 -3.73
C LEU A 50 -3.21 -1.51 -3.20
N SER A 51 -2.94 -1.53 -1.89
CA SER A 51 -2.18 -2.61 -1.23
C SER A 51 -2.88 -3.96 -1.33
N VAL A 52 -4.21 -3.99 -1.12
CA VAL A 52 -5.03 -5.20 -1.24
C VAL A 52 -5.05 -5.68 -2.70
N VAL A 53 -5.24 -4.78 -3.67
CA VAL A 53 -5.26 -5.12 -5.10
C VAL A 53 -3.91 -5.69 -5.55
N ILE A 54 -2.80 -5.04 -5.20
CA ILE A 54 -1.45 -5.54 -5.50
C ILE A 54 -1.24 -6.92 -4.88
N SER A 55 -1.60 -7.09 -3.61
CA SER A 55 -1.46 -8.38 -2.91
C SER A 55 -2.29 -9.47 -3.60
N TYR A 56 -3.52 -9.17 -3.99
CA TYR A 56 -4.40 -10.08 -4.72
C TYR A 56 -3.81 -10.50 -6.07
N ILE A 57 -3.31 -9.54 -6.86
CA ILE A 57 -2.68 -9.82 -8.17
C ILE A 57 -1.45 -10.72 -7.99
N VAL A 58 -0.59 -10.41 -7.01
CA VAL A 58 0.63 -11.19 -6.76
C VAL A 58 0.30 -12.60 -6.29
N LEU A 59 -0.70 -12.74 -5.40
CA LEU A 59 -1.15 -14.04 -4.92
C LEU A 59 -1.71 -14.87 -6.08
N LYS A 60 -2.61 -14.31 -6.90
CA LYS A 60 -3.19 -15.00 -8.06
C LYS A 60 -2.11 -15.44 -9.06
N ARG A 61 -1.12 -14.59 -9.34
CA ARG A 61 -0.03 -14.87 -10.30
C ARG A 61 0.99 -15.89 -9.79
N HIS A 62 1.07 -16.12 -8.48
CA HIS A 62 2.10 -17.00 -7.89
C HIS A 62 1.54 -18.21 -7.15
N TYR A 63 0.21 -18.33 -7.04
CA TYR A 63 -0.49 -19.50 -6.50
C TYR A 63 -1.38 -20.22 -7.51
N GLU A 64 -1.31 -19.85 -8.80
CA GLU A 64 -1.58 -20.77 -9.92
C GLU A 64 -0.30 -21.55 -10.28
#